data_AF-A0A1Y4UAW7-F1
#
_entry.id   AF-A0A1Y4UAW7-F1
#
_cell.length_a   1.000
_cell.length_b   1.000
_cell.length_c   1.000
_cell.angle_alpha   90.00
_cell.angle_beta   90.00
_cell.angle_gamma   90.00
#
_symmetry.space_group_name_H-M   'P 1'
#
loop_
_entity.id
_entity.type
_entity.pdbx_description
1 polymer ?
#
loop_
_entity_poly.entity_id
_entity_poly.type
_entity_poly.pdbx_seq_one_letter_code
_entity_poly.pdbx_strand_id
1 'polypeptide(L)'
;MDILIKTPFIQTLLKTTRHNVPERDQLENIFQDFALVVASVCDRADKKNALRILNYTQIEVQAICKQMKATGMPEYMMTYAIKAEQLIKAENKILYWNFKYPEQFVSCDDVISSPLYWSKKYPAICLAELLCGINLLGPNPIVLADGSEASFNQIVIVFEKMLNVKLGDPQDIKRRVLNRKIHITRFTDALRFALRNYEENNRS
;
A
#
# COMPACT_ATOMS: atom_id res chain seq x y z
N MET A 1 18.66 8.00 -10.79
CA MET A 1 18.55 6.59 -11.22
C MET A 1 19.69 5.73 -10.69
N ASP A 2 20.70 6.31 -10.04
CA ASP A 2 21.98 5.63 -9.78
C ASP A 2 22.07 4.96 -8.40
N ILE A 3 20.94 4.78 -7.70
CA ILE A 3 20.93 4.33 -6.29
C ILE A 3 21.62 2.97 -6.16
N LEU A 4 21.24 2.02 -7.02
CA LEU A 4 21.81 0.67 -7.02
C LEU A 4 23.21 0.61 -7.64
N ILE A 5 23.56 1.52 -8.55
CA ILE A 5 24.89 1.56 -9.20
C ILE A 5 25.94 2.13 -8.25
N LYS A 6 25.53 3.02 -7.34
CA LYS A 6 26.40 3.55 -6.30
C LYS A 6 26.61 2.59 -5.13
N THR A 7 25.97 1.41 -5.14
CA THR A 7 26.17 0.42 -4.08
C THR A 7 27.60 -0.12 -4.08
N PRO A 8 28.14 -0.45 -2.91
CA PRO A 8 29.48 -1.01 -2.78
C PRO A 8 29.64 -2.31 -3.59
N PHE A 9 28.57 -3.07 -3.81
CA PHE A 9 28.59 -4.27 -4.64
C PHE A 9 28.93 -3.98 -6.10
N ILE A 10 28.13 -3.13 -6.77
CA ILE A 10 28.35 -2.78 -8.18
C ILE A 10 29.68 -2.04 -8.36
N GLN A 11 30.05 -1.15 -7.44
CA GLN A 11 31.34 -0.49 -7.49
C GLN A 11 32.52 -1.45 -7.33
N THR A 12 32.40 -2.47 -6.48
CA THR A 12 33.44 -3.49 -6.32
C THR A 12 33.56 -4.31 -7.60
N LEU A 13 32.45 -4.72 -8.22
CA LEU A 13 32.47 -5.43 -9.50
C LEU A 13 33.08 -4.58 -10.63
N LEU A 14 32.83 -3.27 -10.67
CA LEU A 14 33.39 -2.34 -11.65
C LEU A 14 34.89 -2.05 -11.43
N LYS A 15 35.33 -1.99 -10.17
CA LYS A 15 36.73 -1.70 -9.81
C LYS A 15 37.62 -2.95 -9.79
N THR A 16 37.03 -4.15 -9.83
CA THR A 16 37.79 -5.40 -9.81
C THR A 16 38.60 -5.53 -11.10
N THR A 17 39.90 -5.71 -10.95
CA THR A 17 40.84 -6.01 -12.04
C THR A 17 41.50 -7.36 -11.79
N ARG A 18 42.15 -7.96 -12.80
CA ARG A 18 42.84 -9.27 -12.68
C ARG A 18 43.83 -9.36 -11.50
N HIS A 19 44.28 -8.22 -10.97
CA HIS A 19 45.28 -8.13 -9.89
C HIS A 19 44.71 -7.75 -8.52
N ASN A 20 43.42 -7.40 -8.43
CA ASN A 20 42.79 -6.99 -7.17
C ASN A 20 41.40 -7.63 -7.07
N VAL A 21 41.38 -8.90 -6.68
CA VAL A 21 40.15 -9.68 -6.55
C VAL A 21 39.73 -9.73 -5.08
N PRO A 22 38.50 -9.35 -4.74
CA PRO A 22 38.02 -9.34 -3.35
C PRO A 22 37.91 -10.76 -2.78
N GLU A 23 38.07 -10.88 -1.46
CA GLU A 23 37.81 -12.12 -0.74
C GLU A 23 36.33 -12.51 -0.82
N ARG A 24 36.07 -13.82 -0.86
CA ARG A 24 34.71 -14.38 -1.01
C ARG A 24 33.76 -13.91 0.09
N ASP A 25 34.22 -13.86 1.34
CA ASP A 25 33.39 -13.50 2.49
C ASP A 25 33.00 -12.01 2.46
N GLN A 26 33.91 -11.15 1.99
CA GLN A 26 33.61 -9.73 1.78
C GLN A 26 32.56 -9.55 0.68
N LEU A 27 32.68 -10.33 -0.41
CA LEU A 27 31.74 -10.26 -1.53
C LEU A 27 30.33 -10.75 -1.14
N GLU A 28 30.22 -11.78 -0.31
CA GLU A 28 28.93 -12.25 0.23
C GLU A 28 28.26 -11.17 1.09
N ASN A 29 28.98 -10.57 2.04
CA ASN A 29 28.42 -9.51 2.88
C ASN A 29 27.92 -8.32 2.05
N ILE A 30 28.74 -7.87 1.10
CA ILE A 30 28.40 -6.76 0.22
C ILE A 30 27.22 -7.12 -0.71
N PHE A 31 27.07 -8.39 -1.11
CA PHE A 31 25.93 -8.87 -1.88
C PHE A 31 24.63 -8.89 -1.05
N GLN A 32 24.69 -9.32 0.21
CA GLN A 32 23.53 -9.30 1.12
C GLN A 32 23.04 -7.86 1.35
N ASP A 33 23.96 -6.92 1.58
CA ASP A 33 23.64 -5.49 1.67
C ASP A 33 22.99 -4.97 0.39
N PHE A 34 23.52 -5.37 -0.77
CA PHE A 34 22.91 -5.03 -2.06
C PHE A 34 21.49 -5.55 -2.17
N ALA A 35 21.22 -6.80 -1.76
CA ALA A 35 19.88 -7.37 -1.79
C ALA A 35 18.89 -6.59 -0.90
N LEU A 36 19.33 -6.16 0.29
CA LEU A 36 18.52 -5.30 1.17
C LEU A 36 18.21 -3.94 0.53
N VAL A 37 19.20 -3.32 -0.12
CA VAL A 37 18.99 -2.05 -0.82
C VAL A 37 18.03 -2.24 -2.00
N VAL A 38 18.14 -3.33 -2.76
CA VAL A 38 17.21 -3.68 -3.85
C VAL A 38 15.78 -3.80 -3.32
N ALA A 39 15.56 -4.57 -2.24
CA ALA A 39 14.24 -4.71 -1.62
C ALA A 39 13.70 -3.33 -1.19
N SER A 40 14.52 -2.51 -0.53
CA SER A 40 14.13 -1.17 -0.07
C SER A 40 13.76 -0.18 -1.20
N VAL A 41 14.26 -0.41 -2.42
CA VAL A 41 13.90 0.38 -3.60
C VAL A 41 12.57 -0.10 -4.17
N CYS A 42 12.32 -1.41 -4.14
CA CYS A 42 11.09 -2.04 -4.63
C CYS A 42 9.89 -1.75 -3.71
N ASP A 43 10.11 -1.66 -2.40
CA ASP A 43 9.08 -1.39 -1.39
C ASP A 43 8.60 0.09 -1.38
N ARG A 44 9.21 0.97 -2.17
CA ARG A 44 8.80 2.38 -2.24
C ARG A 44 7.46 2.52 -2.95
N ALA A 45 6.66 3.49 -2.50
CA ALA A 45 5.38 3.82 -3.13
C ALA A 45 5.48 4.11 -4.64
N ASP A 46 6.60 4.70 -5.10
CA ASP A 46 6.85 4.97 -6.52
C ASP A 46 7.42 3.75 -7.27
N LYS A 47 6.53 2.78 -7.54
CA LYS A 47 6.83 1.53 -8.26
C LYS A 47 7.38 1.78 -9.68
N LYS A 48 7.00 2.90 -10.33
CA LYS A 48 7.47 3.26 -11.67
C LYS A 48 8.95 3.66 -11.64
N ASN A 49 9.36 4.42 -10.64
CA ASN A 49 10.76 4.77 -10.45
C ASN A 49 11.60 3.56 -10.01
N ALA A 50 11.06 2.68 -9.16
CA ALA A 50 11.71 1.41 -8.82
C ALA A 50 12.03 0.58 -10.09
N LEU A 51 11.06 0.44 -11.00
CA LEU A 51 11.24 -0.27 -12.26
C LEU A 51 12.31 0.36 -13.17
N ARG A 52 12.40 1.69 -13.22
CA ARG A 52 13.45 2.40 -13.96
C ARG A 52 14.84 2.10 -13.38
N ILE A 53 14.95 2.13 -12.06
CA ILE A 53 16.21 1.86 -11.35
C ILE A 53 16.65 0.40 -11.56
N LEU A 54 15.73 -0.56 -11.44
CA LEU A 54 16.02 -1.98 -11.67
C LEU A 54 16.45 -2.26 -13.11
N ASN A 55 15.70 -1.76 -14.10
CA ASN A 55 16.03 -1.97 -15.51
C ASN A 55 17.39 -1.37 -15.87
N TYR A 56 17.69 -0.17 -15.37
CA TYR A 56 18.99 0.45 -15.61
C TYR A 56 20.13 -0.37 -14.97
N THR A 57 19.94 -0.81 -13.72
CA THR A 57 20.92 -1.65 -13.01
C THR A 57 21.11 -3.01 -13.69
N GLN A 58 20.04 -3.60 -14.23
CA GLN A 58 20.11 -4.86 -14.97
C GLN A 58 21.00 -4.75 -16.21
N ILE A 59 20.88 -3.65 -16.97
CA ILE A 59 21.72 -3.40 -18.16
C ILE A 59 23.20 -3.31 -17.76
N GLU A 60 23.50 -2.59 -16.68
CA GLU A 60 24.87 -2.44 -16.16
C GLU A 60 25.45 -3.78 -15.68
N VAL A 61 24.69 -4.56 -14.89
CA VAL A 61 25.14 -5.88 -14.43
C VAL A 61 25.38 -6.82 -15.61
N GLN A 62 24.53 -6.78 -16.65
CA GLN A 62 24.75 -7.56 -17.87
C GLN A 62 26.00 -7.15 -18.63
N ALA A 63 26.30 -5.85 -18.69
CA ALA A 63 27.54 -5.35 -19.28
C ALA A 63 28.77 -5.86 -18.50
N ILE A 64 28.73 -5.79 -17.16
CA ILE A 64 29.77 -6.33 -16.28
C ILE A 64 29.96 -7.84 -16.50
N CYS A 65 28.87 -8.62 -16.51
CA CYS A 65 28.93 -10.06 -16.76
C CYS A 65 29.62 -10.38 -18.10
N LYS A 66 29.32 -9.63 -19.18
CA LYS A 66 29.96 -9.81 -20.48
C LYS A 66 31.45 -9.49 -20.42
N GLN A 67 31.83 -8.40 -19.76
CA GLN A 67 33.23 -8.02 -19.58
C GLN A 67 34.00 -9.09 -18.78
N MET A 68 33.43 -9.56 -17.67
CA MET A 68 34.06 -10.59 -16.83
C MET A 68 34.27 -11.91 -17.57
N LYS A 69 33.36 -12.30 -18.48
CA LYS A 69 33.54 -13.47 -19.36
C LYS A 69 34.70 -13.27 -20.34
N ALA A 70 34.79 -12.08 -20.95
CA ALA A 70 35.88 -11.77 -21.89
C ALA A 70 37.25 -11.69 -21.20
N THR A 71 37.29 -11.20 -19.95
CA THR A 71 38.53 -11.05 -19.17
C THR A 71 38.92 -12.33 -18.42
N GLY A 72 38.10 -13.38 -18.42
CA GLY A 72 38.40 -14.64 -17.73
C GLY A 72 38.53 -14.49 -16.21
N MET A 73 37.57 -13.79 -15.59
CA MET A 73 37.51 -13.62 -14.14
C MET A 73 37.24 -14.94 -13.39
N PRO A 74 37.59 -15.03 -12.09
CA PRO A 74 37.30 -16.21 -11.28
C PRO A 74 35.82 -16.61 -11.26
N GLU A 75 35.57 -17.92 -11.24
CA GLU A 75 34.22 -18.51 -11.33
C GLU A 75 33.27 -18.05 -10.20
N TYR A 76 33.81 -17.82 -8.99
CA TYR A 76 32.99 -17.32 -7.88
C TYR A 76 32.47 -15.89 -8.14
N MET A 77 33.28 -14.99 -8.71
CA MET A 77 32.85 -13.63 -9.08
C MET A 77 31.72 -13.67 -10.10
N MET A 78 31.86 -14.55 -11.11
CA MET A 78 30.82 -14.77 -12.12
C MET A 78 29.53 -15.26 -11.47
N THR A 79 29.63 -16.15 -10.47
CA THR A 79 28.47 -16.66 -9.74
C THR A 79 27.71 -15.53 -9.03
N TYR A 80 28.41 -14.60 -8.36
CA TYR A 80 27.76 -13.46 -7.70
C TYR A 80 27.15 -12.46 -8.68
N ALA A 81 27.82 -12.19 -9.81
CA ALA A 81 27.26 -11.33 -10.84
C ALA A 81 25.97 -11.93 -11.45
N ILE A 82 25.95 -13.24 -11.68
CA ILE A 82 24.76 -13.97 -12.12
C ILE A 82 23.68 -13.95 -11.03
N LYS A 83 24.02 -14.16 -9.75
CA LYS A 83 23.08 -14.06 -8.63
C LYS A 83 22.40 -12.68 -8.59
N ALA A 84 23.17 -11.60 -8.75
CA ALA A 84 22.63 -10.24 -8.78
C ALA A 84 21.70 -10.01 -9.99
N GLU A 85 22.06 -10.51 -11.17
CA GLU A 85 21.19 -10.44 -12.35
C GLU A 85 19.87 -11.18 -12.12
N GLN A 86 19.91 -12.38 -11.53
CA GLN A 86 18.72 -13.17 -11.22
C GLN A 86 17.85 -12.51 -10.16
N LEU A 87 18.45 -11.91 -9.13
CA LEU A 87 17.74 -11.14 -8.11
C LEU A 87 16.95 -9.99 -8.75
N ILE A 88 17.61 -9.16 -9.57
CA ILE A 88 16.95 -8.03 -10.25
C ILE A 88 15.82 -8.51 -11.16
N LYS A 89 15.99 -9.64 -11.87
CA LYS A 89 14.93 -10.23 -12.71
C LYS A 89 13.75 -10.73 -11.87
N ALA A 90 14.01 -11.33 -10.71
CA ALA A 90 12.96 -11.76 -9.80
C ALA A 90 12.14 -10.57 -9.28
N GLU A 91 12.80 -9.49 -8.85
CA GLU A 91 12.14 -8.26 -8.39
C GLU A 91 11.35 -7.56 -9.49
N ASN A 92 11.90 -7.46 -10.70
CA ASN A 92 11.17 -6.94 -11.86
C ASN A 92 9.91 -7.77 -12.15
N LYS A 93 9.97 -9.09 -11.96
CA LYS A 93 8.81 -9.98 -12.15
C LYS A 93 7.77 -9.75 -11.05
N ILE A 94 8.18 -9.59 -9.80
CA ILE A 94 7.29 -9.25 -8.68
C ILE A 94 6.59 -7.92 -8.95
N LEU A 95 7.33 -6.88 -9.34
CA LEU A 95 6.76 -5.58 -9.71
C LEU A 95 5.82 -5.67 -10.91
N TYR A 96 6.15 -6.47 -11.93
CA TYR A 96 5.25 -6.71 -13.07
C TYR A 96 3.91 -7.31 -12.62
N TRP A 97 3.94 -8.30 -11.73
CA TRP A 97 2.72 -8.86 -11.14
C TRP A 97 1.97 -7.84 -10.28
N ASN A 98 2.69 -6.96 -9.57
CA ASN A 98 2.10 -5.87 -8.81
C ASN A 98 1.36 -4.86 -9.72
N PHE A 99 1.86 -4.58 -10.92
CA PHE A 99 1.14 -3.77 -11.89
C PHE A 99 -0.07 -4.48 -12.50
N LYS A 100 0.02 -5.80 -12.69
CA LYS A 100 -1.05 -6.59 -13.32
C LYS A 100 -2.19 -6.93 -12.36
N TYR A 101 -1.87 -7.18 -11.09
CA TYR A 101 -2.81 -7.59 -10.04
C TYR A 101 -2.52 -6.81 -8.74
N PRO A 102 -2.71 -5.49 -8.73
CA PRO A 102 -2.39 -4.66 -7.56
C PRO A 102 -3.08 -5.15 -6.29
N GLU A 103 -4.30 -5.69 -6.40
CA GLU A 103 -5.09 -6.24 -5.30
C GLU A 103 -4.42 -7.38 -4.52
N GLN A 104 -3.49 -8.12 -5.13
CA GLN A 104 -2.77 -9.22 -4.47
C GLN A 104 -1.52 -8.74 -3.71
N PHE A 105 -1.05 -7.52 -4.00
CA PHE A 105 0.16 -6.92 -3.42
C PHE A 105 -0.13 -5.77 -2.46
N VAL A 106 -1.40 -5.44 -2.24
CA VAL A 106 -1.80 -4.58 -1.12
C VAL A 106 -1.81 -5.44 0.13
N SER A 107 -0.78 -5.29 0.97
CA SER A 107 -0.90 -5.66 2.37
C SER A 107 -2.09 -4.90 2.94
N CYS A 108 -3.06 -5.60 3.52
CA CYS A 108 -4.29 -5.00 4.07
C CYS A 108 -4.04 -3.91 5.14
N ASP A 109 -2.78 -3.72 5.54
CA ASP A 109 -2.28 -2.81 6.56
C ASP A 109 -1.85 -1.43 6.05
N ASP A 110 -1.67 -1.22 4.74
CA ASP A 110 -1.59 0.14 4.17
C ASP A 110 -3.01 0.72 4.02
N VAL A 111 -3.76 0.65 5.11
CA VAL A 111 -4.93 1.48 5.30
C VAL A 111 -4.37 2.89 5.31
N ILE A 112 -4.64 3.66 4.25
CA ILE A 112 -4.68 5.12 4.34
C ILE A 112 -5.66 5.40 5.49
N SER A 113 -5.14 5.49 6.72
CA SER A 113 -5.95 5.79 7.89
C SER A 113 -6.41 7.20 7.64
N SER A 114 -7.72 7.33 7.39
CA SER A 114 -8.33 8.62 7.16
C SER A 114 -7.93 9.55 8.33
N PRO A 115 -7.55 10.80 8.07
CA PRO A 115 -7.21 11.75 9.14
C PRO A 115 -8.43 12.08 10.01
N LEU A 116 -9.62 11.63 9.60
CA LEU A 116 -10.87 11.82 10.32
C LEU A 116 -11.04 10.74 11.39
N TYR A 117 -11.43 11.19 12.58
CA TYR A 117 -11.77 10.32 13.69
C TYR A 117 -13.19 10.61 14.15
N TRP A 118 -13.93 9.56 14.49
CA TRP A 118 -15.19 9.71 15.17
C TRP A 118 -14.95 10.31 16.56
N SER A 119 -15.56 11.47 16.82
CA SER A 119 -15.38 12.18 18.09
C SER A 119 -15.92 11.36 19.25
N LYS A 120 -15.12 11.23 20.31
CA LYS A 120 -15.53 10.56 21.57
C LYS A 120 -16.74 11.21 22.25
N LYS A 121 -17.13 12.42 21.84
CA LYS A 121 -18.34 13.11 22.32
C LYS A 121 -19.63 12.41 21.89
N TYR A 122 -19.59 11.64 20.80
CA TYR A 122 -20.74 10.90 20.29
C TYR A 122 -20.45 9.39 20.36
N PRO A 123 -21.37 8.58 20.90
CA PRO A 123 -21.17 7.13 20.91
C PRO A 123 -21.26 6.57 19.48
N ALA A 124 -20.55 5.46 19.23
CA ALA A 124 -20.51 4.77 17.93
C ALA A 124 -21.91 4.41 17.39
N ILE A 125 -22.88 4.21 18.28
CA ILE A 125 -24.27 3.94 17.91
C ILE A 125 -24.94 5.10 17.16
N CYS A 126 -24.50 6.35 17.35
CA CYS A 126 -25.01 7.49 16.59
C CYS A 126 -24.59 7.42 15.11
N LEU A 127 -23.37 6.96 14.84
CA LEU A 127 -22.93 6.71 13.46
C LEU A 127 -23.70 5.54 12.85
N ALA A 128 -23.91 4.47 13.62
CA ALA A 128 -24.76 3.35 13.19
C ALA A 128 -26.19 3.78 12.85
N GLU A 129 -26.79 4.68 13.64
CA GLU A 129 -28.12 5.25 13.36
C GLU A 129 -28.14 5.95 12.00
N LEU A 130 -27.11 6.77 11.70
CA LEU A 130 -26.97 7.46 10.42
C LEU A 130 -26.84 6.47 9.25
N LEU A 131 -25.97 5.47 9.37
CA LEU A 131 -25.76 4.47 8.33
C LEU A 131 -27.01 3.63 8.08
N CYS A 132 -27.72 3.22 9.14
CA CYS A 132 -29.00 2.53 9.01
C CYS A 132 -30.05 3.41 8.36
N GLY A 133 -30.14 4.69 8.73
CA GLY A 133 -31.04 5.66 8.10
C GLY A 133 -30.78 5.78 6.61
N ILE A 134 -29.51 5.95 6.22
CA ILE A 134 -29.09 6.00 4.81
C ILE A 134 -29.48 4.72 4.06
N ASN A 135 -29.23 3.55 4.65
CA ASN A 135 -29.59 2.27 4.04
C ASN A 135 -31.10 2.07 3.86
N LEU A 136 -31.92 2.75 4.67
CA LEU A 136 -33.38 2.68 4.60
C LEU A 136 -33.97 3.72 3.64
N LEU A 137 -33.19 4.70 3.18
CA LEU A 137 -33.61 5.63 2.14
C LEU A 137 -33.68 4.88 0.80
N GLY A 138 -34.82 5.01 0.11
CA GLY A 138 -35.02 4.48 -1.24
C GLY A 138 -35.18 5.63 -2.24
N PRO A 139 -34.39 5.70 -3.33
CA PRO A 139 -33.26 4.82 -3.70
C PRO A 139 -32.00 5.04 -2.81
N ASN A 140 -31.10 4.05 -2.76
CA ASN A 140 -29.88 4.13 -1.95
C ASN A 140 -28.99 5.28 -2.45
N PRO A 141 -28.70 6.29 -1.62
CA PRO A 141 -27.91 7.43 -2.05
C PRO A 141 -26.42 7.11 -2.22
N ILE A 142 -25.96 5.95 -1.73
CA ILE A 142 -24.56 5.52 -1.84
C ILE A 142 -24.44 4.45 -2.93
N VAL A 143 -23.75 4.80 -4.01
CA VAL A 143 -23.40 3.90 -5.12
C VAL A 143 -21.90 3.68 -5.18
N LEU A 144 -21.51 2.55 -5.78
CA LEU A 144 -20.13 2.23 -6.10
C LEU A 144 -19.66 3.08 -7.30
N ALA A 145 -18.35 3.10 -7.56
CA ALA A 145 -17.75 3.89 -8.64
C ALA A 145 -18.25 3.48 -10.05
N ASP A 146 -18.78 2.26 -10.18
CA ASP A 146 -19.41 1.73 -11.38
C ASP A 146 -20.91 2.09 -11.50
N GLY A 147 -21.46 2.83 -10.53
CA GLY A 147 -22.86 3.24 -10.47
C GLY A 147 -23.81 2.19 -9.90
N SER A 148 -23.32 1.02 -9.48
CA SER A 148 -24.14 -0.01 -8.84
C SER A 148 -24.46 0.32 -7.37
N GLU A 149 -25.54 -0.25 -6.81
CA GLU A 149 -25.92 -0.01 -5.42
C GLU A 149 -24.90 -0.63 -4.45
N ALA A 150 -24.42 0.18 -3.50
CA ALA A 150 -23.50 -0.31 -2.47
C ALA A 150 -24.25 -1.13 -1.42
N SER A 151 -23.73 -2.31 -1.06
CA SER A 151 -24.32 -3.11 0.01
C SER A 151 -24.09 -2.48 1.39
N PHE A 152 -25.01 -2.70 2.32
CA PHE A 152 -24.88 -2.17 3.69
C PHE A 152 -23.55 -2.55 4.37
N ASN A 153 -23.10 -3.78 4.17
CA ASN A 153 -21.86 -4.28 4.77
C ASN A 153 -20.64 -3.50 4.23
N GLN A 154 -20.59 -3.25 2.92
CA GLN A 154 -19.52 -2.46 2.31
C GLN A 154 -19.53 -1.03 2.86
N ILE A 155 -20.70 -0.41 2.99
CA ILE A 155 -20.85 0.94 3.55
C ILE A 155 -20.30 0.96 4.99
N VAL A 156 -20.69 0.02 5.85
CA VAL A 156 -20.19 -0.04 7.25
C VAL A 156 -18.67 -0.15 7.30
N ILE A 157 -18.07 -1.09 6.54
CA ILE A 157 -16.62 -1.31 6.56
C ILE A 157 -15.86 -0.06 6.11
N VAL A 158 -16.34 0.63 5.06
CA VAL A 158 -15.70 1.85 4.57
C VAL A 158 -15.80 2.96 5.61
N PHE A 159 -16.94 3.15 6.27
CA PHE A 159 -17.10 4.16 7.30
C PHE A 159 -16.31 3.86 8.58
N GLU A 160 -16.18 2.60 8.98
CA GLU A 160 -15.30 2.19 10.09
C GLU A 160 -13.84 2.59 9.83
N LYS A 161 -13.35 2.35 8.61
CA LYS A 161 -12.00 2.75 8.17
C LYS A 161 -11.87 4.28 8.01
N MET A 162 -12.90 4.93 7.48
CA MET A 162 -12.91 6.38 7.24
C MET A 162 -12.92 7.21 8.53
N LEU A 163 -13.55 6.71 9.60
CA LEU A 163 -13.71 7.45 10.85
C LEU A 163 -12.94 6.81 12.02
N ASN A 164 -12.10 5.80 11.74
CA ASN A 164 -11.30 5.06 12.72
C ASN A 164 -12.15 4.63 13.94
N VAL A 165 -13.31 4.04 13.68
CA VAL A 165 -14.29 3.65 14.71
C VAL A 165 -14.74 2.21 14.50
N LYS A 166 -14.91 1.46 15.59
CA LYS A 166 -15.44 0.09 15.56
C LYS A 166 -16.94 0.11 15.85
N LEU A 167 -17.75 -0.22 14.85
CA LEU A 167 -19.20 -0.36 14.90
C LEU A 167 -19.61 -1.82 15.17
N GLY A 168 -18.82 -2.79 14.71
CA GLY A 168 -19.05 -4.23 14.87
C GLY A 168 -19.78 -4.87 13.67
N ASP A 169 -20.38 -6.05 13.84
CA ASP A 169 -21.04 -6.76 12.73
C ASP A 169 -22.21 -5.92 12.14
N PRO A 170 -22.22 -5.65 10.82
CA PRO A 170 -23.31 -4.95 10.13
C PRO A 170 -24.72 -5.47 10.44
N GLN A 171 -24.92 -6.79 10.53
CA GLN A 171 -26.22 -7.38 10.81
C GLN A 171 -26.67 -7.06 12.25
N ASP A 172 -25.74 -7.14 13.19
CA ASP A 172 -25.97 -6.76 14.58
C ASP A 172 -26.14 -5.27 14.76
N ILE A 173 -25.45 -4.43 13.97
CA ILE A 173 -25.66 -2.98 13.96
C ILE A 173 -27.10 -2.67 13.57
N LYS A 174 -27.57 -3.21 12.44
CA LYS A 174 -28.92 -2.98 11.93
C LYS A 174 -29.97 -3.43 12.95
N ARG A 175 -29.79 -4.62 13.53
CA ARG A 175 -30.66 -5.15 14.58
C ARG A 175 -30.65 -4.28 15.85
N ARG A 176 -29.49 -3.82 16.30
CA ARG A 176 -29.34 -2.98 17.50
C ARG A 176 -29.99 -1.61 17.34
N VAL A 177 -29.92 -1.01 16.15
CA VAL A 177 -30.55 0.28 15.85
C VAL A 177 -32.07 0.12 15.75
N LEU A 178 -32.55 -0.88 15.00
CA LEU A 178 -33.99 -1.09 14.77
C LEU A 178 -34.76 -1.57 16.01
N ASN A 179 -34.13 -2.36 16.88
CA ASN A 179 -34.81 -2.94 18.05
C ASN A 179 -34.87 -2.00 19.27
N ARG A 180 -34.35 -0.77 19.19
CA ARG A 180 -34.48 0.18 20.30
C ARG A 180 -35.92 0.66 20.39
N LYS A 181 -36.58 0.45 21.53
CA LYS A 181 -37.92 1.00 21.77
C LYS A 181 -37.93 2.49 22.14
N ILE A 182 -36.78 3.03 22.56
CA ILE A 182 -36.60 4.42 23.01
C ILE A 182 -35.35 4.97 22.30
N HIS A 183 -35.44 6.18 21.74
CA HIS A 183 -34.33 6.88 21.07
C HIS A 183 -33.80 6.25 19.77
N ILE A 184 -34.68 5.71 18.92
CA ILE A 184 -34.30 5.20 17.58
C ILE A 184 -33.68 6.31 16.72
N THR A 185 -34.22 7.52 16.81
CA THR A 185 -33.89 8.66 15.94
C THR A 185 -33.20 9.80 16.67
N ARG A 186 -32.65 9.57 17.87
CA ARG A 186 -32.19 10.69 18.72
C ARG A 186 -31.05 11.49 18.07
N PHE A 187 -30.16 10.85 17.33
CA PHE A 187 -29.08 11.55 16.65
C PHE A 187 -29.57 12.27 15.40
N THR A 188 -30.42 11.62 14.61
CA THR A 188 -31.04 12.19 13.41
C THR A 188 -31.97 13.37 13.73
N ASP A 189 -32.71 13.33 14.84
CA ASP A 189 -33.51 14.45 15.34
C ASP A 189 -32.63 15.63 15.78
N ALA A 190 -31.49 15.36 16.41
CA ALA A 190 -30.52 16.40 16.76
C ALA A 190 -29.92 17.07 15.52
N LEU A 191 -29.60 16.29 14.47
CA LEU A 191 -29.16 16.82 13.18
C LEU A 191 -30.25 17.68 12.54
N ARG A 192 -31.49 17.21 12.54
CA ARG A 192 -32.64 17.96 12.00
C ARG A 192 -32.83 19.29 12.72
N PHE A 193 -32.73 19.31 14.05
CA PHE A 193 -32.83 20.53 14.85
C PHE A 193 -31.68 21.50 14.53
N ALA A 194 -30.44 21.01 14.44
CA ALA A 194 -29.29 21.84 14.08
C ALA A 194 -29.45 22.50 12.70
N LEU A 195 -29.95 21.77 11.70
CA LEU A 195 -30.22 22.30 10.36
C LEU A 195 -31.30 23.40 10.39
N ARG A 196 -32.41 23.18 11.12
CA ARG A 196 -33.49 24.17 11.24
C ARG A 196 -33.02 25.46 11.91
N ASN A 197 -32.29 25.35 13.01
CA ASN A 197 -31.77 26.52 13.71
C ASN A 197 -30.79 27.31 12.84
N TYR A 198 -29.99 26.62 12.01
CA TYR A 198 -29.12 27.29 11.06
C TYR A 198 -29.93 28.09 10.02
N GLU A 199 -31.02 27.54 9.48
CA GLU A 199 -31.89 28.30 8.57
C GLU A 199 -32.55 29.51 9.22
N GLU A 200 -33.04 29.39 10.45
CA GLU A 200 -33.70 30.49 11.17
C GLU A 200 -32.73 31.62 11.50
N ASN A 201 -31.50 31.30 11.92
CA ASN A 201 -30.47 32.29 12.26
C ASN A 201 -29.88 33.00 11.03
N ASN A 202 -29.97 32.41 9.82
CA ASN A 202 -29.46 33.01 8.58
C ASN A 202 -30.55 33.70 7.74
N ARG A 203 -31.82 33.66 8.19
CA ARG A 203 -32.93 34.44 7.62
C ARG A 203 -33.25 35.71 8.40
N SER A 204 -32.60 35.91 9.54
CA SER A 204 -32.69 37.11 10.40
C SER A 204 -31.60 38.11 10.04
#